data_AF-A0A0F9MM74-F1
#
_entry.id   AF-A0A0F9MM74-F1
#
_cell.length_a   1.000
_cell.length_b   1.000
_cell.length_c   1.000
_cell.angle_alpha   90.00
_cell.angle_beta   90.00
_cell.angle_gamma   90.00
#
_symmetry.space_group_name_H-M   'P 1'
#
loop_
_entity.id
_entity.type
_entity.pdbx_description
1 polymer ?
#
loop_
_entity_poly.entity_id
_entity_poly.type
_entity_poly.pdbx_seq_one_letter_code
_entity_poly.pdbx_strand_id
1 'polypeptide(L)'
;MLTQDEDGGRPTEYREHDKRTKYMTFELVDRKPKTTEWDVVNNKSGALLGTVAWYGPWRQYVFEAIDQPIFNNGCLVELTDFITELNTQQKAG
;
A
#
# COMPACT_ATOMS: atom_id res chain seq x y z
N MET A 1 -34.68 -7.54 8.79
CA MET A 1 -34.29 -8.92 9.13
C MET A 1 -32.78 -8.97 9.03
N LEU A 2 -32.12 -9.21 10.15
CA LEU A 2 -30.66 -9.18 10.31
C LEU A 2 -29.98 -10.26 9.48
N THR A 3 -28.88 -9.92 8.82
CA THR A 3 -27.69 -10.78 8.85
C THR A 3 -26.57 -9.93 9.43
N GLN A 4 -26.26 -10.23 10.68
CA GLN A 4 -24.96 -9.89 11.28
C GLN A 4 -23.94 -10.76 10.56
N ASP A 5 -23.05 -10.14 9.80
CA ASP A 5 -21.84 -10.81 9.35
C ASP A 5 -20.76 -10.53 10.41
N GLU A 6 -20.68 -11.44 11.38
CA GLU A 6 -19.59 -11.54 12.36
C GLU A 6 -18.38 -12.25 11.73
N ASP A 7 -17.73 -11.60 10.77
CA ASP A 7 -16.37 -11.93 10.40
C ASP A 7 -15.66 -10.61 10.08
N GLY A 8 -14.65 -10.24 10.86
CA GLY A 8 -13.92 -8.97 10.78
C GLY A 8 -13.08 -8.80 9.50
N GLY A 9 -13.55 -9.33 8.38
CA GLY A 9 -12.97 -9.17 7.06
C GLY A 9 -13.36 -7.83 6.45
N ARG A 10 -12.34 -7.04 6.09
CA ARG A 10 -12.48 -5.76 5.38
C ARG A 10 -13.27 -5.99 4.07
N PRO A 11 -14.31 -5.18 3.75
CA PRO A 11 -15.08 -5.31 2.51
C PRO A 11 -14.14 -5.25 1.30
N THR A 12 -14.23 -6.24 0.41
CA THR A 12 -13.33 -6.40 -0.75
C THR A 12 -13.74 -5.55 -1.96
N GLU A 13 -14.35 -4.38 -1.74
CA GLU A 13 -14.57 -3.42 -2.82
C GLU A 13 -13.23 -2.74 -3.12
N TYR A 14 -12.56 -3.21 -4.18
CA TYR A 14 -11.33 -2.57 -4.66
C TYR A 14 -11.64 -1.11 -4.97
N ARG A 15 -10.97 -0.19 -4.27
CA ARG A 15 -11.13 1.25 -4.48
C ARG A 15 -10.50 1.58 -5.84
N GLU A 16 -11.05 2.54 -6.58
CA GLU A 16 -10.61 2.90 -7.96
C GLU A 16 -9.10 3.20 -8.10
N HIS A 17 -8.37 3.35 -6.99
CA HIS A 17 -6.96 3.74 -6.97
C HIS A 17 -6.01 2.63 -6.55
N ASP A 18 -6.50 1.46 -6.14
CA ASP A 18 -5.65 0.40 -5.63
C ASP A 18 -4.80 -0.23 -6.75
N LYS A 19 -3.52 -0.48 -6.46
CA LYS A 19 -2.60 -1.14 -7.40
C LYS A 19 -2.35 -2.58 -6.96
N ARG A 20 -2.76 -3.55 -7.78
CA ARG A 20 -2.62 -4.98 -7.46
C ARG A 20 -1.49 -5.63 -8.25
N THR A 21 -0.67 -6.40 -7.57
CA THR A 21 0.38 -7.26 -8.15
C THR A 21 0.01 -8.73 -7.97
N LYS A 22 0.94 -9.65 -8.28
CA LYS A 22 0.73 -11.07 -8.02
C LYS A 22 0.61 -11.39 -6.53
N TYR A 23 1.47 -10.78 -5.70
CA TYR A 23 1.61 -11.17 -4.29
C TYR A 23 1.17 -10.09 -3.28
N MET A 24 1.08 -8.83 -3.72
CA MET A 24 0.76 -7.69 -2.86
C MET A 24 -0.29 -6.77 -3.51
N THR A 25 -1.02 -6.04 -2.69
CA THR A 25 -1.89 -4.94 -3.12
C THR A 25 -1.46 -3.67 -2.39
N PHE A 26 -1.37 -2.57 -3.13
CA PHE A 26 -1.18 -1.22 -2.60
C PHE A 26 -2.54 -0.55 -2.51
N GLU A 27 -3.06 -0.39 -1.30
CA GLU A 27 -4.39 0.14 -1.02
C GLU A 27 -4.30 1.61 -0.62
N LEU A 28 -5.04 2.50 -1.26
CA LEU A 28 -5.03 3.92 -0.88
C LEU A 28 -5.73 4.11 0.47
N VAL A 29 -4.99 4.63 1.45
CA VAL A 29 -5.48 4.90 2.81
C VAL A 29 -5.87 6.36 2.96
N ASP A 30 -4.99 7.27 2.53
CA ASP A 30 -5.21 8.72 2.64
C ASP A 30 -4.67 9.48 1.43
N ARG A 31 -5.33 10.60 1.09
CA ARG A 31 -4.93 11.52 0.02
C ARG A 31 -4.93 12.94 0.55
N LYS A 32 -3.74 13.43 0.88
CA LYS A 32 -3.47 14.83 1.23
C LYS A 32 -3.24 15.64 -0.04
N PRO A 33 -3.26 16.99 0.02
CA PRO A 33 -3.10 17.82 -1.17
C PRO A 33 -1.81 17.60 -1.97
N LYS A 34 -0.73 17.15 -1.31
CA LYS A 34 0.59 16.93 -1.93
C LYS A 34 1.13 15.51 -1.80
N THR A 35 0.54 14.70 -0.91
CA THR A 35 1.06 13.38 -0.58
C THR A 35 -0.07 12.39 -0.36
N THR A 36 0.21 11.11 -0.56
CA THR A 36 -0.72 10.01 -0.35
C THR A 36 -0.13 9.04 0.67
N GLU A 37 -0.96 8.15 1.20
CA GLU A 37 -0.57 7.09 2.12
C GLU A 37 -1.21 5.79 1.66
N TRP A 38 -0.42 4.71 1.61
CA TRP A 38 -0.83 3.46 0.99
C TRP A 38 -0.47 2.26 1.87
N ASP A 39 -1.45 1.41 2.16
CA ASP A 39 -1.19 0.13 2.83
C ASP A 39 -0.66 -0.88 1.81
N VAL A 40 0.32 -1.70 2.21
CA VAL A 40 0.83 -2.82 1.43
C VAL A 40 0.33 -4.11 2.05
N VAL A 41 -0.59 -4.80 1.38
CA VAL A 41 -1.28 -5.98 1.90
C VAL A 41 -0.86 -7.24 1.15
N ASN A 42 -0.64 -8.33 1.87
CA ASN A 42 -0.38 -9.65 1.28
C ASN A 42 -1.66 -10.22 0.65
N ASN A 43 -1.63 -10.53 -0.65
CA ASN A 43 -2.81 -11.00 -1.38
C ASN A 43 -3.32 -12.38 -0.95
N LYS A 44 -2.48 -13.21 -0.32
CA LYS A 44 -2.84 -14.56 0.11
C LYS A 44 -3.41 -14.59 1.52
N SER A 45 -2.79 -13.88 2.46
CA SER A 45 -3.19 -13.89 3.87
C SER A 45 -4.05 -12.69 4.28
N GLY A 46 -4.11 -11.63 3.46
CA GLY A 46 -4.70 -10.35 3.86
C GLY A 46 -3.88 -9.59 4.91
N ALA A 47 -2.67 -10.05 5.25
CA ALA A 47 -1.84 -9.42 6.26
C ALA A 47 -1.29 -8.08 5.77
N LEU A 48 -1.36 -7.06 6.62
CA LEU A 48 -0.68 -5.79 6.40
C LEU A 48 0.83 -5.99 6.57
N LEU A 49 1.60 -5.66 5.53
CA LEU A 49 3.06 -5.79 5.51
C LEU A 49 3.73 -4.48 5.92
N GLY A 50 3.07 -3.35 5.72
CA GLY A 50 3.58 -2.03 6.01
C GLY A 50 2.85 -0.96 5.20
N THR A 51 3.37 0.25 5.24
CA THR A 51 2.75 1.42 4.62
C THR A 51 3.77 2.16 3.76
N VAL A 52 3.37 2.59 2.56
CA VAL A 52 4.13 3.51 1.72
C VAL A 52 3.63 4.93 1.98
N ALA A 53 4.51 5.76 2.56
CA ALA A 53 4.18 7.12 2.97
C ALA A 53 5.31 8.09 2.66
N TRP A 54 4.98 9.38 2.58
CA TRP A 54 5.96 10.44 2.36
C TRP A 54 6.83 10.66 3.61
N TYR A 55 8.12 10.37 3.49
CA TYR A 55 9.09 10.64 4.53
C TYR A 55 9.69 12.05 4.37
N GLY A 56 9.11 13.00 5.10
CA GLY A 56 9.45 14.42 5.06
C GLY A 56 10.95 14.75 5.12
N PRO A 57 11.74 14.14 6.04
CA PRO A 57 13.18 14.42 6.14
C PRO A 57 13.98 14.12 4.87
N TRP A 58 13.57 13.13 4.09
CA TRP A 58 14.25 12.78 2.83
C TRP A 58 13.53 13.30 1.59
N ARG A 59 12.33 13.86 1.75
CA ARG A 59 11.48 14.33 0.67
C ARG A 59 11.26 13.26 -0.39
N GLN A 60 10.92 12.06 0.05
CA GLN A 60 10.59 10.94 -0.81
C GLN A 60 9.60 10.00 -0.12
N TYR A 61 8.83 9.27 -0.92
CA TYR A 61 8.09 8.11 -0.44
C TYR A 61 9.06 7.01 -0.02
N VAL A 62 8.74 6.37 1.10
CA VAL A 62 9.45 5.22 1.64
C VAL A 62 8.45 4.13 1.99
N PHE A 63 8.94 2.90 2.13
CA PHE A 63 8.18 1.83 2.74
C PHE A 63 8.52 1.71 4.23
N GLU A 64 7.51 1.85 5.07
CA GLU A 64 7.58 1.67 6.52
C GLU A 64 7.03 0.28 6.85
N ALA A 65 7.92 -0.62 7.22
CA ALA A 65 7.60 -2.02 7.42
C ALA A 65 6.89 -2.26 8.77
N ILE A 66 5.90 -3.16 8.78
CA ILE A 66 5.24 -3.66 9.99
C ILE A 66 5.66 -5.12 10.23
N ASP A 67 6.07 -5.43 11.46
CA ASP A 67 6.43 -6.80 11.90
C ASP A 67 7.54 -7.51 11.09
N GLN A 68 8.51 -6.76 10.58
CA GLN A 68 9.69 -7.30 9.86
C GLN A 68 9.31 -8.25 8.71
N PRO A 69 8.52 -7.78 7.72
CA PRO A 69 8.08 -8.61 6.60
C PRO A 69 9.29 -9.00 5.75
N ILE A 70 9.23 -10.21 5.19
CA ILE A 70 10.27 -10.73 4.31
C ILE A 70 9.73 -10.72 2.88
N PHE A 71 10.47 -10.10 1.98
CA PHE A 71 10.15 -10.01 0.56
C PHE A 71 11.12 -10.85 -0.26
N ASN A 72 10.61 -11.52 -1.29
CA ASN A 72 11.47 -12.06 -2.35
C ASN A 72 11.90 -10.92 -3.30
N ASN A 73 12.78 -11.25 -4.24
CA ASN A 73 13.26 -10.28 -5.23
C ASN A 73 12.13 -9.65 -6.07
N GLY A 74 11.12 -10.44 -6.46
CA GLY A 74 9.99 -9.95 -7.26
C GLY A 74 9.17 -8.88 -6.52
N CYS A 75 8.79 -9.16 -5.28
CA CYS A 75 8.07 -8.21 -4.45
C CYS A 75 8.88 -6.94 -4.18
N LEU A 76 10.20 -7.05 -3.98
CA LEU A 76 11.07 -5.88 -3.80
C LEU A 76 11.11 -4.99 -5.05
N VAL A 77 11.12 -5.59 -6.25
CA VAL A 77 11.05 -4.85 -7.52
C VAL A 77 9.70 -4.14 -7.63
N GLU A 78 8.59 -4.85 -7.41
CA GLU A 78 7.24 -4.26 -7.48
C GLU A 78 7.04 -3.11 -6.49
N LEU A 79 7.56 -3.26 -5.26
CA LEU A 79 7.56 -2.21 -4.24
C LEU A 79 8.40 -1.00 -4.65
N THR A 80 9.59 -1.23 -5.19
CA THR A 80 10.49 -0.17 -5.66
C THR A 80 9.89 0.59 -6.84
N ASP A 81 9.29 -0.11 -7.79
CA ASP A 81 8.62 0.49 -8.94
C ASP A 81 7.45 1.38 -8.50
N PHE A 82 6.65 0.92 -7.54
CA PHE A 82 5.55 1.71 -6.97
C PHE A 82 6.04 2.97 -6.25
N ILE A 83 7.06 2.85 -5.40
CA ILE A 83 7.68 4.01 -4.72
C ILE A 83 8.26 5.01 -5.74
N THR A 84 8.88 4.49 -6.81
CA THR A 84 9.47 5.32 -7.89
C THR A 84 8.39 6.10 -8.63
N GLU A 85 7.26 5.46 -8.92
CA GLU A 85 6.10 6.09 -9.54
C GLU A 85 5.58 7.25 -8.69
N LEU A 86 5.34 7.04 -7.39
CA LEU A 86 4.86 8.08 -6.47
C LEU A 86 5.86 9.24 -6.34
N ASN A 87 7.15 8.93 -6.23
CA ASN A 87 8.21 9.95 -6.19
C ASN A 87 8.30 10.77 -7.48
N THR A 88 8.03 10.17 -8.63
CA THR A 88 8.00 10.86 -9.92
C THR A 88 6.79 11.78 -10.02
N GLN A 89 5.61 11.30 -9.61
CA GLN A 89 4.39 12.11 -9.58
C GLN A 89 4.51 13.31 -8.64
N GLN A 90 5.11 13.14 -7.46
CA GLN A 90 5.31 14.23 -6.50
C GLN A 90 6.24 15.32 -7.04
N LYS A 91 7.29 14.96 -7.79
CA LYS A 91 8.22 15.94 -8.38
C LYS A 91 7.61 16.73 -9.54
N ALA A 92 6.56 16.20 -10.17
CA ALA A 92 5.89 16.83 -11.29
C ALA A 92 4.83 17.87 -10.87
N GLY A 93 4.42 17.89 -9.59
CA GLY A 93 3.42 18.81 -9.03
C GLY A 93 3.99 19.83 -8.06
#